data_AF-A0A5K0XR90-F1
#
_entry.id   AF-A0A5K0XR90-F1
#
_cell.length_a   1.000
_cell.length_b   1.000
_cell.length_c   1.000
_cell.angle_alpha   90.00
_cell.angle_beta   90.00
_cell.angle_gamma   90.00
#
_symmetry.space_group_name_H-M   'P 1'
#
loop_
_entity.id
_entity.type
_entity.pdbx_description
1 polymer ?
#
loop_
_entity_poly.entity_id
_entity_poly.type
_entity_poly.pdbx_seq_one_letter_code
_entity_poly.pdbx_strand_id
1 'polypeptide(L)'
;GMLPSFSTSCSELVQRWEKSISPKGSCELDVWNELQNLTGDVISRTAFGSNYDEGKQIFQMQKEQAELVIQAIRRIYIPGS
;
A
#
# COMPACT_ATOMS: atom_id res chain seq x y z
N GLY A 1 -2.35 8.42 -16.05
CA GLY A 1 -0.91 8.05 -16.11
C GLY A 1 -0.30 8.20 -14.73
N MET A 2 0.87 7.58 -14.47
CA MET A 2 1.39 7.45 -13.10
C MET A 2 1.74 8.78 -12.42
N LEU A 3 2.33 9.74 -13.14
CA LEU A 3 2.79 11.00 -12.52
C LEU A 3 1.65 11.81 -11.86
N PRO A 4 0.49 12.04 -12.52
CA PRO A 4 -0.68 12.60 -11.86
C PRO A 4 -1.16 11.80 -10.64
N SER A 5 -1.20 10.46 -10.74
CA SER A 5 -1.62 9.59 -9.63
C SER A 5 -0.70 9.73 -8.42
N PHE A 6 0.62 9.83 -8.64
CA PHE A 6 1.59 10.11 -7.58
C PHE A 6 1.32 11.46 -6.91
N SER A 7 1.14 12.52 -7.70
CA SER A 7 0.90 13.85 -7.14
C SER A 7 -0.34 13.86 -6.25
N THR A 8 -1.47 13.32 -6.72
CA THR A 8 -2.71 13.25 -5.94
C THR A 8 -2.54 12.40 -4.69
N SER A 9 -1.95 11.21 -4.81
CA SER A 9 -1.81 10.28 -3.66
C SER A 9 -0.86 10.83 -2.59
N CYS A 10 0.23 11.51 -2.99
CA CYS A 10 1.13 12.16 -2.05
C CYS A 10 0.46 13.33 -1.32
N SER A 11 -0.34 14.16 -2.03
CA SER A 11 -1.09 15.25 -1.40
C SER A 11 -2.09 14.74 -0.37
N GLU A 12 -2.82 13.66 -0.68
CA GLU A 12 -3.75 13.03 0.26
C GLU A 12 -3.04 12.40 1.46
N LEU A 13 -1.88 11.77 1.26
CA LEU A 13 -1.05 11.22 2.33
C LEU A 13 -0.63 12.31 3.32
N VAL A 14 -0.07 13.42 2.82
CA VAL A 14 0.34 14.55 3.66
C VAL A 14 -0.86 15.12 4.42
N GLN A 15 -2.00 15.28 3.76
CA GLN A 15 -3.22 15.76 4.42
C GLN A 15 -3.69 14.80 5.52
N ARG A 16 -3.55 13.48 5.34
CA ARG A 16 -3.84 12.49 6.40
C ARG A 16 -2.89 12.65 7.57
N TRP A 17 -1.59 12.79 7.32
CA TRP A 17 -0.59 12.97 8.37
C TRP A 17 -0.82 14.25 9.16
N GLU A 18 -1.09 15.38 8.50
CA GLU A 18 -1.42 16.65 9.15
C GLU A 18 -2.62 16.51 10.10
N LYS A 19 -3.65 15.76 9.70
CA LYS A 19 -4.83 15.47 10.54
C LYS A 19 -4.53 14.55 11.72
N SER A 20 -3.48 13.73 11.63
CA SER A 20 -3.06 12.81 12.68
C SER A 20 -2.17 13.46 13.75
N ILE A 21 -1.65 14.67 13.49
CA ILE A 21 -0.81 15.40 14.46
C ILE A 21 -1.64 15.74 15.69
N SER A 22 -1.19 15.27 16.85
CA SER A 22 -1.84 15.57 18.13
C SER A 22 -1.62 17.05 18.52
N PRO A 23 -2.39 17.59 19.50
CA PRO A 23 -2.14 18.94 20.03
C PRO A 23 -0.72 19.16 20.58
N LYS A 24 0.03 18.07 20.84
CA LYS A 24 1.44 18.11 21.26
C LYS A 24 2.41 18.40 20.10
N GLY A 25 1.92 18.55 18.87
CA GLY A 25 2.71 18.95 17.70
C GLY A 25 3.40 17.81 16.95
N SER A 26 3.17 16.56 17.35
CA SER A 26 3.72 15.39 16.66
C SER A 26 2.74 14.19 16.66
N CYS A 27 3.02 13.23 15.78
CA CYS A 27 2.41 11.91 15.75
C CYS A 27 3.48 10.85 15.43
N GLU A 28 3.26 9.63 15.91
CA GLU A 28 4.05 8.45 15.55
C GLU A 28 3.36 7.75 14.38
N LEU A 29 4.15 7.31 13.39
CA LEU A 29 3.65 6.68 12.17
C LEU A 29 4.46 5.43 11.86
N ASP A 30 3.78 4.37 11.42
CA ASP A 30 4.42 3.23 10.78
C ASP A 30 4.73 3.56 9.31
N VAL A 31 5.98 3.95 9.07
CA VAL A 31 6.47 4.33 7.73
C VAL A 31 6.30 3.20 6.72
N TRP A 32 6.44 1.94 7.14
CA TRP A 32 6.29 0.80 6.24
C TRP A 32 4.83 0.64 5.80
N ASN A 33 3.89 0.74 6.74
CA ASN A 33 2.47 0.71 6.42
C ASN A 33 2.07 1.88 5.50
N GLU A 34 2.56 3.09 5.79
CA GLU A 34 2.26 4.26 4.97
C GLU A 34 2.81 4.17 3.54
N LEU A 35 4.01 3.60 3.36
CA LEU A 35 4.58 3.37 2.03
C LEU A 35 3.75 2.36 1.22
N GLN A 36 3.28 1.29 1.87
CA GLN A 36 2.42 0.29 1.25
C GLN A 36 1.07 0.89 0.85
N ASN A 37 0.49 1.72 1.72
CA ASN A 37 -0.75 2.45 1.43
C ASN A 37 -0.60 3.40 0.25
N LEU A 38 0.46 4.21 0.22
CA LEU A 38 0.74 5.13 -0.90
C LEU A 38 0.92 4.36 -2.22
N THR A 39 1.65 3.25 -2.18
CA THR A 39 1.86 2.41 -3.37
C THR A 39 0.54 1.83 -3.88
N GLY A 40 -0.32 1.34 -2.98
CA GLY A 40 -1.66 0.88 -3.31
C GLY A 40 -2.53 1.99 -3.90
N ASP A 41 -2.51 3.20 -3.33
CA ASP A 41 -3.26 4.36 -3.83
C ASP A 41 -2.81 4.72 -5.26
N VAL A 42 -1.50 4.77 -5.52
CA VAL A 42 -0.94 5.11 -6.86
C VAL A 42 -1.27 4.06 -7.91
N ILE A 43 -1.06 2.77 -7.59
CA ILE A 43 -1.37 1.67 -8.52
C ILE A 43 -2.87 1.66 -8.80
N SER A 44 -3.70 1.81 -7.78
CA SER A 44 -5.15 1.73 -7.92
C SER A 44 -5.70 2.86 -8.78
N ARG A 45 -5.28 4.11 -8.52
CA ARG A 45 -5.66 5.27 -9.35
C ARG A 45 -5.17 5.14 -10.79
N THR A 46 -3.97 4.60 -10.99
CA THR A 46 -3.39 4.46 -12.33
C THR A 46 -4.05 3.36 -13.15
N ALA A 47 -4.28 2.19 -12.54
CA ALA A 47 -4.74 0.99 -13.24
C ALA A 47 -6.27 0.91 -13.32
N PHE A 48 -6.99 1.44 -12.32
CA PHE A 48 -8.45 1.29 -12.22
C PHE A 48 -9.22 2.61 -12.38
N GLY A 49 -8.53 3.75 -12.41
CA GLY A 49 -9.14 5.05 -12.72
C GLY A 49 -10.29 5.40 -11.78
N SER A 50 -11.52 5.43 -12.29
CA SER A 50 -12.72 5.72 -11.49
C SER A 50 -13.05 4.63 -10.46
N ASN A 51 -12.59 3.40 -10.69
CA ASN A 51 -12.83 2.25 -9.81
C ASN A 51 -11.64 2.01 -8.87
N TYR A 52 -10.98 3.08 -8.43
CA TYR A 52 -9.74 2.98 -7.66
C TYR A 52 -9.96 2.39 -6.27
N ASP A 53 -11.14 2.57 -5.66
CA ASP A 53 -11.46 2.01 -4.34
C ASP A 53 -11.51 0.47 -4.40
N GLU A 54 -12.15 -0.09 -5.43
CA GLU A 54 -12.13 -1.53 -5.69
C GLU A 54 -10.71 -2.01 -6.03
N GLY A 55 -9.97 -1.23 -6.83
CA GLY A 55 -8.57 -1.49 -7.16
C GLY A 55 -7.68 -1.59 -5.91
N LYS A 56 -7.93 -0.75 -4.91
CA LYS A 56 -7.20 -0.74 -3.64
C LYS A 56 -7.45 -2.00 -2.83
N GLN A 57 -8.69 -2.48 -2.80
CA GLN A 57 -9.03 -3.76 -2.15
C GLN A 57 -8.34 -4.94 -2.85
N ILE A 58 -8.31 -4.93 -4.19
CA ILE A 58 -7.60 -5.95 -4.98
C ILE A 58 -6.10 -5.94 -4.67
N PHE A 59 -5.46 -4.77 -4.63
CA PHE A 59 -4.04 -4.66 -4.30
C PHE A 59 -3.72 -5.21 -2.90
N GLN A 60 -4.56 -4.90 -1.91
CA GLN A 60 -4.40 -5.41 -0.55
C GLN A 60 -4.48 -6.94 -0.50
N MET A 61 -5.48 -7.54 -1.17
CA MET A 61 -5.58 -9.00 -1.28
C MET A 61 -4.38 -9.62 -1.98
N GLN A 62 -3.87 -8.99 -3.05
CA GLN A 62 -2.67 -9.48 -3.75
C GLN A 62 -1.43 -9.46 -2.88
N LYS A 63 -1.27 -8.44 -2.02
CA LYS A 63 -0.17 -8.37 -1.05
C LYS A 63 -0.23 -9.53 -0.05
N GLU A 64 -1.40 -9.78 0.53
CA GLU A 64 -1.62 -10.90 1.46
C GLU A 64 -1.34 -12.25 0.78
N GLN A 65 -1.81 -12.43 -0.45
CA GLN A 65 -1.51 -13.63 -1.24
C GLN A 65 -0.01 -13.77 -1.51
N ALA A 66 0.70 -12.69 -1.85
CA ALA A 66 2.13 -12.73 -2.10
C ALA A 66 2.91 -13.18 -0.85
N GLU A 67 2.54 -12.69 0.33
CA GLU A 67 3.13 -13.12 1.60
C GLU A 67 2.90 -14.62 1.87
N LEU A 68 1.68 -15.11 1.64
CA LEU A 68 1.35 -16.53 1.79
C LEU A 68 2.10 -17.40 0.77
N VAL A 69 2.21 -16.95 -0.48
CA VAL A 69 2.96 -17.66 -1.53
C VAL A 69 4.44 -17.76 -1.16
N ILE A 70 5.05 -16.68 -0.67
CA ILE A 70 6.44 -16.68 -0.20
C ILE A 70 6.62 -17.70 0.95
N GLN A 71 5.69 -17.75 1.90
CA GLN A 71 5.72 -18.73 2.99
C GLN A 71 5.59 -20.16 2.47
N ALA A 72 4.69 -20.41 1.52
CA ALA A 72 4.50 -21.71 0.90
C ALA A 72 5.76 -22.17 0.14
N ILE A 73 6.36 -21.28 -0.66
CA ILE A 73 7.59 -21.56 -1.41
C ILE A 73 8.74 -21.94 -0.47
N ARG A 74 8.90 -21.21 0.64
CA ARG A 74 9.94 -21.51 1.65
C ARG A 74 9.73 -22.85 2.36
N ARG A 75 8.50 -23.36 2.39
CA ARG A 75 8.15 -24.66 2.97
C ARG A 75 8.22 -25.82 1.97
N ILE A 76 8.57 -25.56 0.70
CA ILE A 76 8.79 -26.62 -0.27
C ILE A 76 9.99 -27.45 0.22
N TYR A 77 9.69 -28.60 0.80
CA TYR A 77 10.65 -29.65 1.04
C TYR A 77 11.06 -30.24 -0.31
N ILE A 78 12.35 -30.18 -0.63
CA ILE A 78 12.94 -30.91 -1.76
C ILE A 78 13.48 -32.22 -1.19
N PRO A 79 12.87 -33.39 -1.47
CA PRO A 79 13.40 -34.65 -1.00
C PRO A 79 14.79 -34.91 -1.59
N GLY A 80 15.81 -35.01 -0.73
CA GLY A 80 17.19 -35.30 -1.13
C GLY A 80 18.14 -34.11 -1.29
N SER A 81 17.72 -32.88 -0.95
CA SER A 81 18.61 -31.72 -0.73
C SER A 81 19.06 -31.59 0.72
#